data_AF-A0AAV4LHS8-F1
#
_entry.id   AF-A0AAV4LHS8-F1
#
_cell.length_a   1.000
_cell.length_b   1.000
_cell.length_c   1.000
_cell.angle_alpha   90.00
_cell.angle_beta   90.00
_cell.angle_gamma   90.00
#
_symmetry.space_group_name_H-M   'P 1'
#
loop_
_entity.id
_entity.type
_entity.pdbx_description
1 polymer ?
#
loop_
_entity_poly.entity_id
_entity_poly.type
_entity_poly.pdbx_seq_one_letter_code
_entity_poly.pdbx_strand_id
1 'polypeptide(L)'
;MIYQLIIAALLFLIVSFGIGFILNLLAKTWWVSLGAYMVLAGIVFFKTTNVSYPVAEILLYYVTPGIGAMAAGWSSYVLKRVGYTMFR
;
A
#
# COMPACT_ATOMS: atom_id res chain seq x y z
N MET A 1 14.76 12.63 -15.77
CA MET A 1 14.18 12.60 -14.41
C MET A 1 12.70 12.21 -14.39
N ILE A 2 11.83 12.78 -15.24
CA ILE A 2 10.38 12.49 -15.21
C ILE A 2 10.05 10.99 -15.40
N TYR A 3 10.72 10.32 -16.34
CA TYR A 3 10.48 8.90 -16.65
C TYR A 3 10.80 7.97 -15.48
N GLN A 4 11.88 8.27 -14.74
CA GLN A 4 12.27 7.50 -13.56
C GLN A 4 11.21 7.62 -12.44
N LEU A 5 10.64 8.82 -12.25
CA LEU A 5 9.58 9.03 -11.25
C LEU A 5 8.32 8.21 -11.58
N ILE A 6 7.93 8.17 -12.87
CA ILE A 6 6.77 7.41 -13.33
C ILE A 6 6.99 5.91 -13.13
N ILE A 7 8.16 5.40 -13.53
CA ILE A 7 8.51 3.98 -13.37
C ILE A 7 8.54 3.61 -11.88
N ALA A 8 9.16 4.44 -11.05
CA ALA A 8 9.23 4.20 -9.61
C ALA A 8 7.84 4.21 -8.97
N ALA A 9 6.98 5.18 -9.31
CA ALA A 9 5.61 5.22 -8.81
C ALA A 9 4.83 3.96 -9.18
N LEU A 10 4.90 3.52 -10.44
CA LEU A 10 4.25 2.28 -10.88
C LEU A 10 4.77 1.05 -10.12
N LEU A 11 6.08 0.93 -9.92
CA LEU A 11 6.68 -0.17 -9.16
C LEU A 11 6.21 -0.16 -7.71
N PHE A 12 6.23 0.99 -7.04
CA PHE A 12 5.77 1.11 -5.66
C PHE A 12 4.27 0.79 -5.52
N LEU A 13 3.46 1.19 -6.49
CA LEU A 13 2.04 0.87 -6.52
C LEU A 13 1.83 -0.64 -6.64
N ILE A 14 2.50 -1.30 -7.58
CA ILE A 14 2.37 -2.74 -7.82
C ILE A 14 2.87 -3.53 -6.59
N VAL A 15 4.00 -3.14 -6.00
CA VAL A 15 4.58 -3.81 -4.84
C VAL A 15 3.68 -3.63 -3.60
N SER A 16 3.23 -2.41 -3.33
CA SER A 16 2.33 -2.14 -2.19
C SER A 16 1.00 -2.88 -2.33
N PHE A 17 0.43 -2.90 -3.54
CA PHE A 17 -0.76 -3.68 -3.85
C PHE A 17 -0.53 -5.19 -3.65
N GLY A 18 0.54 -5.73 -4.24
CA GLY A 18 0.84 -7.17 -4.17
C GLY A 18 1.07 -7.65 -2.74
N ILE A 19 1.92 -6.95 -1.99
CA ILE A 19 2.21 -7.30 -0.59
C ILE A 19 0.96 -7.14 0.27
N GLY A 20 0.23 -6.02 0.12
CA GLY A 20 -1.01 -5.79 0.85
C GLY A 20 -2.06 -6.86 0.58
N PHE A 21 -2.17 -7.30 -0.67
CA PHE A 21 -3.12 -8.33 -1.08
C PHE A 21 -2.79 -9.68 -0.43
N ILE A 22 -1.52 -10.10 -0.49
CA ILE A 22 -1.04 -11.34 0.14
C ILE A 22 -1.26 -11.29 1.66
N LEU A 23 -0.96 -10.15 2.31
CA LEU A 23 -1.18 -9.97 3.75
C LEU A 23 -2.66 -10.12 4.13
N ASN A 24 -3.57 -9.54 3.36
CA ASN A 24 -5.01 -9.65 3.62
C ASN A 24 -5.56 -11.06 3.42
N LEU A 25 -4.97 -11.81 2.48
CA LEU A 25 -5.28 -13.22 2.28
C LEU A 25 -4.78 -14.07 3.45
N LEU A 26 -3.53 -13.89 3.87
CA LEU A 26 -2.91 -14.63 4.99
C LEU A 26 -3.61 -14.36 6.32
N ALA A 27 -3.89 -13.09 6.63
CA ALA A 27 -4.51 -12.70 7.89
C ALA A 27 -6.04 -12.92 7.90
N LYS A 28 -6.62 -13.46 6.81
CA LYS A 28 -8.07 -13.63 6.60
C LYS A 28 -8.89 -12.36 6.89
N THR A 29 -8.26 -11.18 6.86
CA THR A 29 -8.83 -9.90 7.31
C THR A 29 -8.50 -8.84 6.27
N TRP A 30 -9.44 -7.95 5.98
CA TRP A 30 -9.32 -7.00 4.85
C TRP A 30 -8.64 -5.67 5.24
N TRP A 31 -8.52 -5.40 6.54
CA TRP A 31 -7.90 -4.19 7.08
C TRP A 31 -6.37 -4.31 7.27
N VAL A 32 -5.78 -5.50 7.10
CA VAL A 32 -4.38 -5.73 7.48
C VAL A 32 -3.43 -4.97 6.58
N SER A 33 -3.68 -4.93 5.28
CA SER A 33 -2.90 -4.12 4.34
C SER A 33 -2.94 -2.64 4.69
N LEU A 34 -4.13 -2.15 5.08
CA LEU A 34 -4.39 -0.76 5.40
C LEU A 34 -3.74 -0.37 6.74
N GLY A 35 -3.85 -1.25 7.74
CA GLY A 35 -3.17 -1.11 9.02
C GLY A 35 -1.64 -1.16 8.89
N ALA A 36 -1.11 -2.11 8.11
CA ALA A 36 0.33 -2.22 7.85
C ALA A 36 0.87 -0.95 7.16
N TYR A 37 0.13 -0.42 6.17
CA TYR A 37 0.46 0.84 5.54
C TYR A 37 0.47 2.01 6.54
N MET A 38 -0.55 2.13 7.40
CA MET A 38 -0.62 3.20 8.41
C MET A 38 0.55 3.13 9.41
N VAL A 39 0.92 1.93 9.85
CA VAL A 39 2.07 1.74 10.76
C VAL A 39 3.38 2.15 10.07
N LEU A 40 3.60 1.71 8.83
CA LEU A 40 4.80 2.06 8.07
C LEU A 40 4.87 3.57 7.78
N ALA A 41 3.77 4.17 7.33
CA ALA A 41 3.69 5.61 7.08
C ALA A 41 3.96 6.42 8.34
N GLY A 42 3.43 5.98 9.50
CA GLY A 42 3.71 6.60 10.80
C GLY A 42 5.18 6.50 11.20
N ILE A 43 5.80 5.33 11.08
CA ILE A 43 7.24 5.14 11.38
C ILE A 43 8.09 6.05 10.51
N VAL A 44 7.80 6.11 9.20
CA VAL A 44 8.53 6.99 8.29
C VAL A 44 8.35 8.43 8.77
N PHE A 45 7.11 8.89 8.97
CA PHE A 45 6.80 10.26 9.40
C PHE A 45 7.56 10.71 10.67
N PHE A 46 7.66 9.83 11.68
CA PHE A 46 8.42 10.12 12.91
C PHE A 46 9.94 10.15 12.70
N LYS A 47 10.47 9.38 11.73
CA LYS A 47 11.90 9.42 11.39
C LYS A 47 12.27 10.59 10.50
N THR A 48 11.32 11.09 9.71
CA THR A 48 11.56 12.08 8.66
C THR A 48 11.13 13.50 9.01
N THR A 49 10.68 13.76 10.24
CA THR A 49 10.09 15.03 10.68
C THR A 49 10.99 16.27 10.51
N ASN A 50 12.31 16.10 10.38
CA ASN A 50 13.28 17.21 10.25
C ASN A 50 13.73 17.51 8.81
N VAL A 51 13.13 16.88 7.80
CA VAL A 51 13.54 17.03 6.41
C VAL A 51 12.38 17.58 5.59
N SER A 52 12.62 18.66 4.85
CA SER A 52 11.63 19.23 3.96
C SER A 52 11.61 18.44 2.65
N TYR A 53 10.53 17.70 2.41
CA TYR A 53 10.41 16.86 1.21
C TYR A 53 9.85 17.64 0.02
N PRO A 54 10.45 17.50 -1.17
CA PRO A 54 9.79 17.96 -2.40
C PRO A 54 8.49 17.16 -2.63
N VAL A 55 7.49 17.82 -3.23
CA VAL A 55 6.13 17.26 -3.45
C VAL A 55 6.16 15.89 -4.14
N ALA A 56 7.13 15.66 -5.02
CA ALA A 56 7.32 14.40 -5.73
C ALA A 56 7.65 13.22 -4.80
N GLU A 57 8.41 13.45 -3.73
CA GLU A 57 8.76 12.40 -2.76
C GLU A 57 7.58 12.06 -1.85
N ILE A 58 6.77 13.07 -1.48
CA ILE A 58 5.53 12.84 -0.72
C ILE A 58 4.56 11.97 -1.53
N LEU A 59 4.40 12.26 -2.82
CA LEU A 59 3.58 11.46 -3.71
C LEU A 59 4.09 10.01 -3.83
N LEU A 60 5.41 9.84 -3.90
CA LEU A 60 6.02 8.53 -4.12
C LEU A 60 6.04 7.65 -2.86
N TYR A 61 6.32 8.22 -1.68
CA TYR A 61 6.44 7.47 -0.43
C TYR A 61 5.13 7.29 0.34
N TYR A 62 4.20 8.23 0.21
CA TYR A 62 2.94 8.17 0.96
C TYR A 62 1.75 7.88 0.03
N VAL A 63 1.53 8.71 -0.99
CA VAL A 63 0.31 8.60 -1.79
C VAL A 63 0.27 7.32 -2.62
N THR A 64 1.35 7.02 -3.33
CA THR A 64 1.42 5.87 -4.24
C THR A 64 1.27 4.52 -3.51
N PRO A 65 1.98 4.27 -2.40
CA PRO A 65 1.84 3.02 -1.66
C PRO A 65 0.49 2.96 -0.91
N GLY A 66 -0.04 4.10 -0.47
CA GLY A 66 -1.34 4.17 0.18
C GLY A 66 -2.49 3.76 -0.74
N ILE A 67 -2.46 4.23 -2.00
CA ILE A 67 -3.42 3.80 -3.03
C ILE A 67 -3.29 2.29 -3.28
N GLY A 68 -2.07 1.76 -3.37
CA GLY A 68 -1.83 0.32 -3.52
C GLY A 68 -2.40 -0.49 -2.35
N ALA A 69 -2.19 -0.05 -1.11
CA ALA A 69 -2.68 -0.73 0.09
C ALA A 69 -4.22 -0.67 0.22
N MET A 70 -4.84 0.44 -0.17
CA MET A 70 -6.30 0.58 -0.24
C MET A 70 -6.90 -0.31 -1.33
N ALA A 71 -6.30 -0.32 -2.53
CA ALA A 71 -6.72 -1.19 -3.62
C ALA A 71 -6.64 -2.66 -3.20
N ALA A 72 -5.58 -3.06 -2.49
CA ALA A 72 -5.45 -4.41 -1.95
C ALA A 72 -6.54 -4.75 -0.93
N GLY A 73 -6.86 -3.82 -0.03
CA GLY A 73 -7.97 -3.96 0.93
C GLY A 73 -9.32 -4.15 0.25
N TRP A 74 -9.58 -3.31 -0.75
CA TRP A 74 -10.82 -3.38 -1.54
C TRP A 74 -10.92 -4.68 -2.34
N SER A 75 -9.85 -5.09 -3.02
CA SER A 75 -9.82 -6.36 -3.76
C SER A 75 -10.10 -7.55 -2.85
N SER A 76 -9.47 -7.60 -1.66
CA SER A 76 -9.74 -8.65 -0.68
C SER A 76 -11.16 -8.61 -0.13
N TYR A 77 -11.76 -7.43 0.01
CA TYR A 77 -13.16 -7.28 0.42
C TYR A 77 -14.13 -7.81 -0.64
N VAL A 78 -13.90 -7.47 -1.90
CA VAL A 78 -14.72 -7.95 -3.04
C VAL A 78 -14.62 -9.47 -3.17
N LEU A 79 -13.42 -10.04 -3.10
CA LEU A 79 -13.22 -11.49 -3.22
C LEU A 79 -13.96 -12.28 -2.13
N LYS A 80 -14.03 -11.76 -0.90
CA LYS A 80 -14.81 -12.38 0.18
C LYS A 80 -16.30 -12.34 -0.09
N ARG A 81 -16.82 -11.24 -0.66
CA ARG A 81 -18.24 -11.13 -1.03
C ARG A 81 -18.62 -12.03 -2.21
N VAL A 82 -17.70 -12.27 -3.14
CA VAL A 82 -17.91 -13.16 -4.29
C VAL A 82 -17.87 -14.65 -3.89
N GLY A 83 -17.58 -14.97 -2.62
CA GLY A 83 -17.65 -16.34 -2.11
C GLY A 83 -16.38 -17.16 -2.31
N TYR A 84 -15.25 -16.52 -2.65
CA TYR A 84 -13.96 -17.21 -2.66
C TYR A 84 -13.49 -17.49 -1.22
N THR A 85 -13.85 -18.65 -0.71
CA THR A 85 -13.30 -19.25 0.51
C THR A 85 -11.99 -19.96 0.17
N MET A 86 -10.89 -19.20 0.03
CA MET A 86 -9.61 -19.75 -0.43
C MET A 86 -8.93 -20.73 0.53
N PHE A 87 -9.24 -20.72 1.83
CA PHE A 87 -8.67 -21.68 2.78
C PHE A 87 -9.74 -22.18 3.74
N ARG A 88 -10.23 -23.38 3.43
CA ARG A 88 -10.88 -24.27 4.38
C ARG A 88 -9.85 -24.83 5.35
#